data_AF-A0A560G1Q1-F1
#
_entry.id   AF-A0A560G1Q1-F1
#
_cell.length_a   1.000
_cell.length_b   1.000
_cell.length_c   1.000
_cell.angle_alpha   90.00
_cell.angle_beta   90.00
_cell.angle_gamma   90.00
#
_symmetry.space_group_name_H-M   'P 1'
#
loop_
_entity.id
_entity.type
_entity.pdbx_description
1 polymer ?
#
loop_
_entity_poly.entity_id
_entity_poly.type
_entity_poly.pdbx_seq_one_letter_code
_entity_poly.pdbx_strand_id
1 'polypeptide(L)'
;MSKWVKGALGLAIVAIVVAGWNLVSVTLPVARALDQDSRNTAVHVVAYHRALVLPGTLVVDVWDVAPTATPLDVLRVLLQAAATLDERSYDTVVLAYRGRPRFTLPGFYFRQLGHDYGQGENATALIRTLPQNVRTLDGNAAFETWTGGMLGVLDRQMDDVLTFSRRWWMEPHTS
;
A
#
# COMPACT_ATOMS: atom_id res chain seq x y z
N MET A 1 6.02 -38.40 -23.57
CA MET A 1 6.18 -37.42 -22.47
C MET A 1 5.78 -38.08 -21.15
N SER A 2 6.68 -38.15 -20.16
CA SER A 2 6.41 -38.85 -18.89
C SER A 2 5.34 -38.12 -18.06
N LYS A 3 4.68 -38.82 -17.12
CA LYS A 3 3.68 -38.23 -16.21
C LYS A 3 4.25 -37.02 -15.45
N TRP A 4 5.53 -37.07 -15.09
CA TRP A 4 6.27 -36.00 -14.44
C TRP A 4 6.40 -34.74 -15.30
N VAL A 5 6.71 -34.90 -16.60
CA VAL A 5 6.83 -33.76 -17.53
C VAL A 5 5.47 -33.11 -17.77
N LYS A 6 4.38 -33.89 -17.87
CA LYS A 6 3.02 -33.35 -17.98
C LYS A 6 2.61 -32.57 -16.71
N GLY A 7 2.95 -33.09 -15.53
CA GLY A 7 2.70 -32.41 -14.25
C GLY A 7 3.47 -31.11 -14.11
N ALA A 8 4.76 -31.11 -14.46
CA ALA A 8 5.59 -29.92 -14.44
C ALA A 8 5.08 -28.84 -15.41
N LEU A 9 4.70 -29.24 -16.63
CA LEU A 9 4.11 -28.33 -17.62
C LEU A 9 2.79 -27.71 -17.12
N GLY A 10 1.93 -28.51 -16.50
CA GLY A 10 0.69 -28.02 -15.90
C GLY A 10 0.92 -26.97 -14.81
N LEU A 11 1.86 -27.23 -13.90
CA LEU A 11 2.22 -26.28 -12.84
C LEU A 11 2.80 -24.98 -13.40
N ALA A 12 3.65 -25.06 -14.43
CA ALA A 12 4.22 -23.89 -15.08
C ALA A 12 3.12 -23.01 -15.73
N ILE A 13 2.14 -23.63 -16.40
CA ILE A 13 1.01 -22.91 -16.99
C ILE A 13 0.20 -22.19 -15.90
N VAL A 14 -0.13 -22.87 -14.79
CA VAL A 14 -0.86 -22.26 -13.68
C VAL A 14 -0.08 -21.07 -13.09
N ALA A 15 1.23 -21.22 -12.89
CA ALA A 15 2.08 -20.14 -12.39
C ALA A 15 2.08 -18.92 -13.34
N ILE A 16 2.16 -19.14 -14.65
CA ILE A 16 2.11 -18.08 -15.66
C ILE A 16 0.76 -17.35 -15.63
N VAL A 17 -0.35 -18.10 -15.55
CA VAL A 17 -1.70 -17.51 -15.49
C VAL A 17 -1.88 -16.67 -14.23
N VAL A 18 -1.44 -17.16 -13.07
CA VAL A 18 -1.49 -16.44 -11.80
C VAL A 18 -0.65 -15.16 -11.87
N ALA A 19 0.60 -15.26 -12.34
CA ALA A 19 1.49 -14.11 -12.47
C ALA A 19 0.92 -13.08 -13.45
N GLY A 20 0.39 -13.54 -14.59
CA GLY A 20 -0.26 -12.70 -15.59
C GLY A 20 -1.50 -11.98 -15.03
N TRP A 21 -2.34 -12.67 -14.28
CA TRP A 21 -3.49 -12.07 -13.60
C TRP A 21 -3.05 -11.00 -12.59
N ASN A 22 -2.05 -11.27 -11.75
CA ASN A 22 -1.53 -10.31 -10.79
C ASN A 22 -1.00 -9.03 -11.48
N LEU A 23 -0.24 -9.24 -12.55
CA LEU A 23 0.33 -8.17 -13.36
C LEU A 23 -0.76 -7.27 -13.95
N VAL A 24 -1.77 -7.85 -14.61
CA VAL A 24 -2.81 -7.05 -15.29
C VAL A 24 -3.85 -6.45 -14.34
N SER A 25 -4.10 -7.09 -13.19
CA SER A 25 -5.15 -6.66 -12.27
C SER A 25 -4.68 -5.66 -11.21
N VAL A 26 -3.38 -5.65 -10.87
CA VAL A 26 -2.86 -4.80 -9.78
C VAL A 26 -1.60 -4.06 -10.22
N THR A 27 -0.54 -4.80 -10.55
CA THR A 27 0.80 -4.20 -10.71
C THR A 27 0.84 -3.18 -11.84
N LEU A 28 0.35 -3.53 -13.02
CA LEU A 28 0.43 -2.68 -14.21
C LEU A 28 -0.51 -1.46 -14.15
N PRO A 29 -1.78 -1.58 -13.70
CA PRO A 29 -2.63 -0.41 -13.47
C PRO A 29 -2.00 0.60 -12.51
N VAL A 30 -1.49 0.13 -11.35
CA VAL A 30 -0.85 1.01 -10.36
C VAL A 30 0.41 1.65 -10.93
N ALA A 31 1.32 0.88 -11.53
CA ALA A 31 2.54 1.43 -12.11
C ALA A 31 2.25 2.53 -13.15
N ARG A 32 1.28 2.29 -14.05
CA ARG A 32 0.88 3.27 -15.07
C ARG A 32 0.31 4.54 -14.46
N ALA A 33 -0.54 4.41 -13.44
CA ALA A 33 -1.13 5.57 -12.77
C ALA A 33 -0.06 6.41 -12.03
N LEU A 34 0.93 5.75 -11.43
CA LEU A 34 2.04 6.44 -10.77
C LEU A 34 2.97 7.13 -11.78
N ASP A 35 3.26 6.49 -12.91
CA ASP A 35 4.12 7.06 -13.97
C ASP A 35 3.51 8.30 -14.65
N GLN A 36 2.20 8.49 -14.58
CA GLN A 36 1.51 9.66 -15.13
C GLN A 36 1.75 10.94 -14.33
N ASP A 37 2.20 10.85 -13.07
CA ASP A 37 2.47 12.00 -12.20
C ASP A 37 3.96 12.13 -11.94
N SER A 38 4.60 13.13 -12.56
CA SER A 38 6.06 13.36 -12.48
C SER A 38 6.59 13.57 -11.06
N ARG A 39 5.72 13.92 -10.11
CA ARG A 39 6.06 14.03 -8.68
C ARG A 39 6.41 12.68 -8.05
N ASN A 40 6.02 11.55 -8.67
CA ASN A 40 6.30 10.19 -8.19
C ASN A 40 7.71 9.68 -8.44
N THR A 41 8.50 10.37 -9.26
CA THR A 41 9.84 9.91 -9.68
C THR A 41 10.79 9.59 -8.52
N ALA A 42 10.55 10.14 -7.33
CA ALA A 42 11.34 9.90 -6.13
C ALA A 42 10.95 8.62 -5.35
N VAL A 43 9.88 7.90 -5.75
CA VAL A 43 9.33 6.77 -5.00
C VAL A 43 8.98 5.62 -5.95
N HIS A 44 9.56 4.45 -5.70
CA HIS A 44 9.24 3.22 -6.44
C HIS A 44 8.40 2.28 -5.58
N VAL A 45 7.17 2.01 -6.02
CA VAL A 45 6.21 1.12 -5.36
C VAL A 45 5.78 0.02 -6.30
N VAL A 46 5.67 -1.20 -5.76
CA VAL A 46 5.11 -2.35 -6.45
C VAL A 46 3.88 -2.83 -5.68
N ALA A 47 2.75 -2.92 -6.37
CA ALA A 47 1.52 -3.47 -5.81
C ALA A 47 1.24 -4.87 -6.38
N TYR A 48 0.84 -5.81 -5.52
CA TYR A 48 0.56 -7.20 -5.90
C TYR A 48 -0.36 -7.90 -4.92
N HIS A 49 -1.06 -8.96 -5.32
CA HIS A 49 -1.76 -9.82 -4.35
C HIS A 49 -0.77 -10.65 -3.54
N ARG A 50 -1.00 -10.80 -2.24
CA ARG A 50 -0.14 -11.59 -1.34
C ARG A 50 0.00 -13.04 -1.85
N ALA A 51 1.23 -13.57 -1.78
CA ALA A 51 1.60 -14.87 -2.35
C ALA A 51 1.23 -15.05 -3.83
N LEU A 52 0.99 -13.95 -4.56
CA LEU A 52 0.49 -13.87 -5.94
C LEU A 52 -0.91 -14.46 -6.19
N VAL A 53 -1.49 -15.20 -5.23
CA VAL A 53 -2.74 -15.95 -5.40
C VAL A 53 -3.85 -15.59 -4.41
N LEU A 54 -3.59 -14.77 -3.37
CA LEU A 54 -4.60 -14.43 -2.36
C LEU A 54 -5.35 -13.14 -2.74
N PRO A 55 -6.51 -13.22 -3.43
CA PRO A 55 -7.20 -12.02 -3.95
C PRO A 55 -7.63 -11.05 -2.85
N GLY A 56 -7.96 -11.55 -1.66
CA GLY A 56 -8.42 -10.72 -0.54
C GLY A 56 -7.31 -9.88 0.11
N THR A 57 -6.04 -10.11 -0.22
CA THR A 57 -4.92 -9.37 0.38
C THR A 57 -4.07 -8.66 -0.69
N LEU A 58 -4.18 -7.33 -0.71
CA LEU A 58 -3.29 -6.47 -1.48
C LEU A 58 -2.00 -6.22 -0.70
N VAL A 59 -0.87 -6.13 -1.39
CA VAL A 59 0.38 -5.61 -0.84
C VAL A 59 0.73 -4.33 -1.60
N VAL A 60 1.02 -3.25 -0.86
CA VAL A 60 1.65 -2.03 -1.39
C VAL A 60 3.06 -1.98 -0.82
N ASP A 61 4.04 -2.26 -1.67
CA ASP A 61 5.43 -2.48 -1.27
C ASP A 61 6.31 -1.35 -1.78
N VAL A 62 6.86 -0.56 -0.85
CA VAL A 62 7.83 0.49 -1.18
C VAL A 62 9.18 -0.18 -1.38
N TRP A 63 9.74 -0.09 -2.58
CA TRP A 63 11.02 -0.73 -2.93
C TRP A 63 12.18 0.23 -2.87
N ASP A 64 11.97 1.44 -3.35
CA ASP A 64 13.00 2.47 -3.35
C ASP A 64 12.42 3.86 -3.10
N VAL A 65 13.19 4.68 -2.40
CA VAL A 65 12.82 6.05 -2.06
C VAL A 65 14.07 6.91 -2.16
N ALA A 66 14.03 7.95 -2.98
CA ALA A 66 15.14 8.87 -3.14
C ALA A 66 15.44 9.60 -1.80
N PRO A 67 16.71 9.95 -1.52
CA PRO A 67 17.07 10.65 -0.27
C PRO A 67 16.37 11.99 -0.06
N THR A 68 15.86 12.61 -1.14
CA THR A 68 15.14 13.88 -1.11
C THR A 68 13.63 13.72 -0.96
N ALA A 69 13.12 12.49 -0.99
CA ALA A 69 11.68 12.24 -0.87
C ALA A 69 11.18 12.54 0.54
N THR A 70 9.97 13.06 0.61
CA THR A 70 9.28 13.38 1.85
C THR A 70 8.30 12.26 2.23
N PRO A 71 7.85 12.19 3.50
CA PRO A 71 6.67 11.41 3.89
C PRO A 71 5.48 11.58 2.94
N LEU A 72 5.23 12.82 2.51
CA LEU A 72 4.10 13.16 1.67
C LEU A 72 4.21 12.52 0.27
N ASP A 73 5.41 12.34 -0.27
CA ASP A 73 5.61 11.70 -1.57
C ASP A 73 5.20 10.23 -1.54
N VAL A 74 5.63 9.50 -0.51
CA VAL A 74 5.28 8.07 -0.34
C VAL A 74 3.79 7.91 -0.04
N LEU A 75 3.22 8.79 0.78
CA LEU A 75 1.79 8.75 1.10
C LEU A 75 0.92 9.15 -0.11
N ARG A 76 1.36 10.07 -0.95
CA ARG A 76 0.66 10.40 -2.20
C ARG A 76 0.63 9.21 -3.16
N VAL A 77 1.74 8.48 -3.29
CA VAL A 77 1.79 7.23 -4.06
C VAL A 77 0.79 6.20 -3.50
N LEU A 78 0.70 6.06 -2.17
CA LEU A 78 -0.29 5.19 -1.54
C LEU A 78 -1.73 5.59 -1.88
N LEU A 79 -2.07 6.89 -1.82
CA LEU A 79 -3.39 7.40 -2.18
C LEU A 79 -3.71 7.19 -3.67
N GLN A 80 -2.73 7.39 -4.55
CA GLN A 80 -2.88 7.14 -5.99
C GLN A 80 -3.08 5.66 -6.31
N ALA A 81 -2.34 4.78 -5.63
CA ALA A 81 -2.55 3.35 -5.72
C ALA A 81 -3.96 2.96 -5.22
N ALA A 82 -4.43 3.58 -4.14
CA ALA A 82 -5.78 3.38 -3.63
C ALA A 82 -6.85 3.81 -4.64
N ALA A 83 -6.73 5.01 -5.23
CA ALA A 83 -7.67 5.52 -6.22
C ALA A 83 -7.68 4.67 -7.50
N THR A 84 -6.53 4.12 -7.89
CA THR A 84 -6.43 3.23 -9.06
C THR A 84 -7.14 1.89 -8.85
N LEU A 85 -7.33 1.49 -7.59
CA LEU A 85 -7.87 0.18 -7.21
C LEU A 85 -9.21 0.29 -6.45
N ASP A 86 -9.87 1.46 -6.46
CA ASP A 86 -11.07 1.74 -5.65
C ASP A 86 -12.33 0.96 -6.09
N GLU A 87 -12.36 0.45 -7.31
CA GLU A 87 -13.38 -0.50 -7.79
C GLU A 87 -13.20 -1.93 -7.24
N ARG A 88 -12.03 -2.23 -6.66
CA ARG A 88 -11.72 -3.55 -6.10
C ARG A 88 -11.96 -3.56 -4.58
N SER A 89 -12.34 -4.72 -4.08
CA SER A 89 -12.50 -4.95 -2.64
C SER A 89 -11.42 -5.89 -2.14
N TYR A 90 -10.74 -5.47 -1.09
CA TYR A 90 -9.76 -6.27 -0.35
C TYR A 90 -10.23 -6.42 1.09
N ASP A 91 -9.87 -7.53 1.73
CA ASP A 91 -10.06 -7.71 3.18
C ASP A 91 -8.98 -6.92 3.93
N THR A 92 -7.75 -6.95 3.40
CA THR A 92 -6.57 -6.36 4.03
C THR A 92 -5.61 -5.82 3.00
N VAL A 93 -5.01 -4.66 3.29
CA VAL A 93 -3.89 -4.12 2.54
C VAL A 93 -2.65 -4.16 3.41
N VAL A 94 -1.63 -4.90 2.98
CA VAL A 94 -0.33 -4.97 3.65
C VAL A 94 0.53 -3.83 3.14
N LEU A 95 1.06 -3.04 4.08
CA LEU A 95 2.04 -2.01 3.79
C LEU A 95 3.42 -2.60 4.04
N ALA A 96 4.19 -2.78 2.96
CA ALA A 96 5.50 -3.41 2.99
C ALA A 96 6.61 -2.43 2.60
N TYR A 97 7.82 -2.76 3.02
CA TYR A 97 9.04 -2.10 2.56
C TYR A 97 10.07 -3.17 2.16
N ARG A 98 10.45 -3.17 0.88
CA ARG A 98 11.39 -4.14 0.28
C ARG A 98 11.00 -5.59 0.58
N GLY A 99 9.73 -5.91 0.36
CA GLY A 99 9.17 -7.25 0.57
C GLY A 99 8.88 -7.61 2.02
N ARG A 100 9.13 -6.72 2.99
CA ARG A 100 8.88 -6.96 4.42
C ARG A 100 7.61 -6.25 4.87
N PRO A 101 6.56 -6.98 5.31
CA PRO A 101 5.37 -6.38 5.92
C PRO A 101 5.74 -5.53 7.13
N ARG A 102 5.13 -4.35 7.26
CA ARG A 102 5.32 -3.44 8.40
C ARG A 102 4.01 -3.14 9.11
N PHE A 103 2.97 -2.91 8.33
CA PHE A 103 1.64 -2.60 8.82
C PHE A 103 0.56 -3.22 7.96
N THR A 104 -0.67 -3.16 8.44
CA THR A 104 -1.86 -3.47 7.65
C THR A 104 -2.87 -2.33 7.71
N LEU A 105 -3.70 -2.24 6.69
CA LEU A 105 -4.90 -1.40 6.64
C LEU A 105 -6.10 -2.30 6.36
N PRO A 106 -7.27 -2.03 6.96
CA PRO A 106 -8.51 -2.65 6.53
C PRO A 106 -8.79 -2.29 5.08
N GLY A 107 -9.15 -3.27 4.24
CA GLY A 107 -9.30 -3.00 2.81
C GLY A 107 -10.49 -2.08 2.48
N PHE A 108 -11.54 -2.06 3.31
CA PHE A 108 -12.61 -1.07 3.19
C PHE A 108 -12.11 0.37 3.35
N TYR A 109 -11.16 0.60 4.26
CA TYR A 109 -10.59 1.93 4.51
C TYR A 109 -9.66 2.34 3.37
N PHE A 110 -8.86 1.41 2.85
CA PHE A 110 -8.05 1.65 1.66
C PHE A 110 -8.92 2.05 0.45
N ARG A 111 -10.05 1.36 0.25
CA ARG A 111 -11.02 1.71 -0.79
C ARG A 111 -11.61 3.11 -0.57
N GLN A 112 -11.97 3.45 0.66
CA GLN A 112 -12.47 4.78 1.02
C GLN A 112 -11.43 5.87 0.69
N LEU A 113 -10.17 5.68 1.07
CA LEU A 113 -9.07 6.59 0.74
C LEU A 113 -8.95 6.81 -0.77
N GLY A 114 -9.05 5.73 -1.56
CA GLY A 114 -8.98 5.79 -3.01
C GLY A 114 -10.13 6.58 -3.61
N HIS A 115 -11.35 6.28 -3.17
CA HIS A 115 -12.55 6.98 -3.62
C HIS A 115 -12.46 8.49 -3.32
N ASP A 116 -12.18 8.85 -2.06
CA ASP A 116 -12.12 10.25 -1.62
C ASP A 116 -11.03 11.03 -2.37
N TYR A 117 -9.83 10.44 -2.48
CA TYR A 117 -8.75 11.04 -3.26
C TYR A 117 -9.11 11.22 -4.74
N GLY A 118 -9.78 10.23 -5.34
CA GLY A 118 -10.27 10.29 -6.72
C GLY A 118 -11.36 11.36 -6.94
N GLN A 119 -12.15 11.69 -5.92
CA GLN A 119 -13.12 12.79 -5.95
C GLN A 119 -12.48 14.18 -5.75
N GLY A 120 -11.16 14.24 -5.55
CA GLY A 120 -10.44 15.50 -5.38
C GLY A 120 -10.33 15.98 -3.93
N GLU A 121 -10.58 15.11 -2.95
CA GLU A 121 -10.30 15.43 -1.54
C GLU A 121 -8.83 15.79 -1.33
N ASN A 122 -8.59 16.70 -0.39
CA ASN A 122 -7.25 17.19 -0.15
C ASN A 122 -6.36 16.09 0.45
N ALA A 123 -5.23 15.79 -0.18
CA ALA A 123 -4.30 14.74 0.25
C ALA A 123 -3.87 14.89 1.73
N THR A 124 -3.62 16.11 2.20
CA THR A 124 -3.25 16.37 3.60
C THR A 124 -4.39 16.04 4.57
N ALA A 125 -5.64 16.31 4.18
CA ALA A 125 -6.82 15.97 4.98
C ALA A 125 -7.02 14.46 5.11
N LEU A 126 -6.74 13.69 4.05
CA LEU A 126 -6.76 12.22 4.09
C LEU A 126 -5.60 11.67 4.94
N ILE A 127 -4.38 12.18 4.70
CA ILE A 127 -3.16 11.72 5.34
C ILE A 127 -3.15 11.92 6.86
N ARG A 128 -3.63 13.07 7.36
CA ARG A 128 -3.60 13.35 8.81
C ARG A 128 -4.41 12.33 9.63
N THR A 129 -5.42 11.70 9.03
CA THR A 129 -6.25 10.69 9.71
C THR A 129 -5.86 9.25 9.35
N LEU A 130 -4.89 9.07 8.46
CA LEU A 130 -4.45 7.74 8.03
C LEU A 130 -3.87 6.89 9.17
N PRO A 131 -2.94 7.41 10.02
CA PRO A 131 -2.30 6.60 11.06
C PRO A 131 -3.28 5.92 12.02
N GLN A 132 -4.38 6.58 12.40
CA GLN A 132 -5.37 6.02 13.34
C GLN A 132 -6.07 4.75 12.79
N ASN A 133 -6.03 4.54 11.47
CA ASN A 133 -6.59 3.37 10.80
C ASN A 133 -5.54 2.28 10.50
N VAL A 134 -4.25 2.58 10.70
CA VAL A 134 -3.15 1.64 10.54
C VAL A 134 -3.16 0.62 11.68
N ARG A 135 -2.95 -0.64 11.33
CA ARG A 135 -2.85 -1.76 12.26
C ARG A 135 -1.45 -2.36 12.26
N THR A 136 -1.03 -2.90 13.40
CA THR A 136 0.15 -3.77 13.48
C THR A 136 -0.11 -5.06 12.71
N LEU A 137 0.94 -5.87 12.50
CA LEU A 137 0.78 -7.18 11.82
C LEU A 137 -0.09 -8.16 12.62
N ASP A 138 -0.19 -7.97 13.94
CA ASP A 138 -1.07 -8.73 14.83
C ASP A 138 -2.51 -8.20 14.85
N GLY A 139 -2.82 -7.14 14.09
CA GLY A 139 -4.17 -6.57 13.97
C GLY A 139 -4.54 -5.50 15.00
N ASN A 140 -3.68 -5.23 15.98
CA ASN A 140 -3.88 -4.16 16.96
C ASN A 140 -3.79 -2.78 16.31
N ALA A 141 -4.45 -1.77 16.88
CA ALA A 141 -4.25 -0.38 16.45
C ALA A 141 -2.77 0.00 16.58
N ALA A 142 -2.18 0.55 15.51
CA ALA A 142 -0.76 0.96 15.52
C ALA A 142 -0.56 2.37 16.10
N PHE A 143 -1.63 3.18 16.11
CA PHE A 143 -1.69 4.56 16.57
C PHE A 143 -3.02 4.79 17.29
N GLU A 144 -3.04 5.79 18.17
CA GLU A 144 -4.23 6.18 18.92
C GLU A 144 -5.16 7.07 18.09
N THR A 145 -6.37 7.30 18.59
CA THR A 145 -7.29 8.32 18.05
C THR A 145 -7.31 9.51 19.00
N TRP A 146 -7.04 10.69 18.47
CA TRP A 146 -6.95 11.92 19.27
C TRP A 146 -8.29 12.63 19.35
N THR A 147 -8.65 13.07 20.56
CA THR A 147 -9.83 13.89 20.84
C THR A 147 -9.43 15.14 21.62
N GLY A 148 -10.10 16.26 21.39
CA GLY A 148 -9.83 17.51 22.11
C GLY A 148 -9.94 18.75 21.21
N GLY A 149 -9.20 19.80 21.56
CA GLY A 149 -9.14 21.03 20.75
C GLY A 149 -8.48 20.80 19.40
N MET A 150 -8.98 21.47 18.36
CA MET A 150 -8.58 21.25 16.96
C MET A 150 -7.07 21.35 16.73
N LEU A 151 -6.40 22.35 17.32
CA LEU A 151 -4.95 22.53 17.17
C LEU A 151 -4.17 21.36 17.78
N GLY A 152 -4.50 20.96 19.01
CA GLY A 152 -3.83 19.85 19.68
C GLY A 152 -4.05 18.50 19.00
N VAL A 153 -5.25 18.26 18.46
CA VAL A 153 -5.54 17.06 17.66
C VAL A 153 -4.72 17.05 16.37
N LEU A 154 -4.64 18.19 15.68
CA LEU A 154 -3.88 18.29 14.44
C LEU A 154 -2.38 18.05 14.66
N ASP A 155 -1.80 18.65 15.70
CA ASP A 155 -0.38 18.47 16.02
C ASP A 155 -0.05 16.98 16.24
N ARG A 156 -0.88 16.28 17.03
CA ARG A 156 -0.71 14.85 17.30
C ARG A 156 -0.88 13.97 16.07
N GLN A 157 -1.86 14.28 15.21
CA GLN A 157 -2.04 13.59 13.95
C GLN A 157 -0.82 13.72 13.04
N MET A 158 -0.20 14.90 13.01
CA MET A 158 1.01 15.11 12.21
C MET A 158 2.21 14.36 12.79
N ASP A 159 2.35 14.32 14.12
CA ASP A 159 3.38 13.49 14.78
C ASP A 159 3.21 12.00 14.44
N ASP A 160 1.96 11.52 14.39
CA ASP A 160 1.66 10.14 14.01
C ASP A 160 1.98 9.88 12.54
N VAL A 161 1.71 10.82 11.63
CA VAL A 161 2.09 10.70 10.21
C VAL A 161 3.60 10.55 10.04
N LEU A 162 4.38 11.36 10.77
CA LEU A 162 5.84 11.27 10.74
C LEU A 162 6.33 9.95 11.34
N THR A 163 5.75 9.52 12.44
CA THR A 163 6.09 8.26 13.12
C THR A 163 5.73 7.03 12.26
N PHE A 164 4.57 7.04 11.63
CA PHE A 164 4.14 6.03 10.68
C PHE A 164 5.10 5.93 9.49
N SER A 165 5.46 7.06 8.90
CA SER A 165 6.38 7.10 7.76
C SER A 165 7.76 6.55 8.12
N ARG A 166 8.29 6.92 9.31
CA ARG A 166 9.56 6.38 9.81
C ARG A 166 9.52 4.86 9.94
N ARG A 167 8.51 4.33 10.63
CA ARG A 167 8.36 2.90 10.92
C ARG A 167 8.02 2.06 9.67
N TRP A 168 7.36 2.66 8.69
CA TRP A 168 7.00 1.97 7.45
C TRP A 168 8.21 1.81 6.53
N TRP A 169 8.92 2.89 6.20
CA TRP A 169 9.90 2.84 5.10
C TRP A 169 11.26 3.50 5.38
N MET A 170 11.40 4.34 6.41
CA MET A 170 12.68 5.01 6.68
C MET A 170 13.61 4.18 7.59
N GLU A 171 13.06 3.43 8.52
CA GLU A 171 13.84 2.65 9.47
C GLU A 171 14.31 1.32 8.85
N PRO A 172 15.64 1.05 8.83
CA PRO A 172 16.15 -0.27 8.53
C PRO A 172 15.51 -1.29 9.48
N HIS A 173 15.21 -2.48 8.97
CA HIS A 173 14.65 -3.52 9.82
C HIS A 173 15.75 -4.05 10.75
N THR A 174 15.63 -3.78 12.06
CA THR A 174 16.40 -4.49 13.08
C THR A 174 15.66 -5.78 13.40
N SER A 175 16.28 -6.91 13.07
CA SER A 175 15.86 -8.26 13.43
C SER A 175 15.84 -8.49 14.93
#